data_AF-A0A9X9T9C3-F1
#
_entry.id   AF-A0A9X9T9C3-F1
#
_cell.length_a   1.000
_cell.length_b   1.000
_cell.length_c   1.000
_cell.angle_alpha   90.00
_cell.angle_beta   90.00
_cell.angle_gamma   90.00
#
_symmetry.space_group_name_H-M   'P 1'
#
loop_
_entity.id
_entity.type
_entity.pdbx_description
1 polymer ?
#
loop_
_entity_poly.entity_id
_entity_poly.type
_entity_poly.pdbx_seq_one_letter_code
_entity_poly.pdbx_strand_id
1 'polypeptide(L)'
;MTDENWKPKIIAIICNWCSYAGADLAGGARIQYPPDVRAIRVMCTGRVDPLFIMKAFQDGADGMLISGCHFGDCHYLEGNYKCAKRMFLVKNLLKNIGLDDNRLRMTFVSASEGAKWGMVMEDVVKTVTELGPSPLKKYER
;
A
#
# COMPACT_ATOMS: atom_id res chain seq x y z
N MET A 1 -4.89 -16.79 -18.57
CA MET A 1 -6.08 -16.07 -19.07
C MET A 1 -6.64 -15.37 -17.85
N THR A 2 -6.47 -14.05 -17.76
CA THR A 2 -7.15 -13.25 -16.75
C THR A 2 -8.66 -13.36 -17.01
N ASP A 3 -9.43 -13.83 -16.03
CA ASP A 3 -10.89 -13.77 -16.09
C ASP A 3 -11.30 -12.34 -16.49
N GLU A 4 -12.20 -12.20 -17.45
CA GLU A 4 -12.65 -10.88 -17.97
C GLU A 4 -13.27 -9.98 -16.90
N ASN A 5 -13.51 -10.51 -15.70
CA ASN A 5 -14.06 -9.81 -14.52
C ASN A 5 -13.09 -9.73 -13.32
N TRP A 6 -11.80 -10.04 -13.46
CA TRP A 6 -10.86 -9.91 -12.35
C TRP A 6 -10.67 -8.45 -11.93
N LYS A 7 -10.75 -8.19 -10.62
CA LYS A 7 -10.40 -6.91 -10.01
C LYS A 7 -9.28 -7.12 -8.98
N PRO A 8 -8.26 -6.25 -8.94
CA PRO A 8 -7.15 -6.41 -8.03
C PRO A 8 -7.61 -6.26 -6.58
N LYS A 9 -7.10 -7.11 -5.69
CA LYS A 9 -7.30 -6.98 -4.24
C LYS A 9 -6.08 -6.29 -3.63
N ILE A 10 -6.22 -5.02 -3.26
CA ILE A 10 -5.10 -4.23 -2.73
C ILE A 10 -5.36 -3.88 -1.27
N ILE A 11 -4.42 -4.19 -0.39
CA ILE A 11 -4.47 -3.81 1.02
C ILE A 11 -3.53 -2.62 1.25
N ALA A 12 -4.06 -1.54 1.84
CA ALA A 12 -3.25 -0.40 2.25
C ALA A 12 -3.11 -0.36 3.78
N ILE A 13 -1.90 -0.16 4.31
CA ILE A 13 -1.69 0.20 5.72
C ILE A 13 -1.23 1.66 5.77
N ILE A 14 -2.02 2.51 6.42
CA ILE A 14 -1.79 3.95 6.41
C ILE A 14 -1.73 4.55 7.80
N CYS A 15 -0.83 5.52 8.00
CA CYS A 15 -0.72 6.20 9.30
C CYS A 15 -1.90 7.12 9.56
N ASN A 16 -2.31 7.18 10.83
CA ASN A 16 -3.42 8.00 11.31
C ASN A 16 -3.22 9.49 11.05
N TRP A 17 -2.01 10.00 11.29
CA TRP A 17 -1.77 11.43 11.38
C TRP A 17 -1.66 12.16 10.04
N CYS A 18 -1.16 11.48 9.01
CA CYS A 18 -0.90 12.08 7.70
C CYS A 18 -1.72 11.41 6.62
N SER A 19 -1.35 10.19 6.21
CA SER A 19 -1.98 9.52 5.07
C SER A 19 -3.47 9.25 5.26
N TYR A 20 -3.91 8.88 6.47
CA TYR A 20 -5.33 8.69 6.76
C TYR A 20 -6.10 10.02 6.67
N ALA A 21 -5.54 11.10 7.22
CA ALA A 21 -6.12 12.43 7.09
C ALA A 21 -6.12 12.93 5.63
N GLY A 22 -5.09 12.61 4.84
CA GLY A 22 -5.04 12.88 3.40
C GLY A 22 -6.11 12.11 2.62
N ALA A 23 -6.38 10.86 3.02
CA ALA A 23 -7.49 10.08 2.47
C ALA A 23 -8.86 10.69 2.83
N ASP A 24 -9.04 11.12 4.09
CA ASP A 24 -10.26 11.82 4.53
C ASP A 24 -10.45 13.13 3.77
N LEU A 25 -9.38 13.90 3.55
CA LEU A 25 -9.41 15.13 2.77
C LEU A 25 -9.80 14.86 1.30
N ALA A 26 -9.27 13.80 0.70
CA ALA A 26 -9.66 13.38 -0.65
C ALA A 26 -11.16 13.06 -0.72
N GLY A 27 -11.70 12.37 0.30
CA GLY A 27 -13.13 12.10 0.43
C GLY A 27 -13.97 13.38 0.59
N GLY A 28 -13.56 14.29 1.47
CA GLY A 28 -14.21 15.59 1.67
C GLY A 28 -14.20 16.46 0.41
N ALA A 29 -13.12 16.40 -0.37
CA ALA A 29 -12.99 17.07 -1.66
C ALA A 29 -13.63 16.31 -2.84
N ARG A 30 -14.26 15.15 -2.58
CA ARG A 30 -14.94 14.30 -3.57
C ARG A 30 -14.03 13.81 -4.71
N ILE A 31 -12.74 13.67 -4.44
CA ILE A 31 -11.76 13.16 -5.41
C ILE A 31 -12.03 11.67 -5.62
N GLN A 32 -12.37 11.32 -6.86
CA GLN A 32 -12.64 9.93 -7.23
C GLN A 32 -11.33 9.20 -7.53
N TYR A 33 -11.28 7.93 -7.17
CA TYR A 33 -10.20 7.00 -7.51
C TYR A 33 -10.77 5.57 -7.49
N PRO A 34 -10.07 4.58 -8.08
CA PRO A 34 -10.60 3.22 -8.15
C PRO A 34 -10.86 2.59 -6.76
N PRO A 35 -11.94 1.81 -6.58
CA PRO A 35 -12.38 1.31 -5.28
C PRO A 35 -11.67 0.01 -4.82
N ASP A 36 -10.57 -0.36 -5.47
CA ASP A 36 -9.92 -1.68 -5.31
C ASP A 36 -8.94 -1.75 -4.12
N VAL A 37 -8.73 -0.62 -3.44
CA VAL A 37 -7.85 -0.50 -2.26
C VAL A 37 -8.66 -0.50 -0.96
N ARG A 38 -8.29 -1.35 -0.01
CA ARG A 38 -8.88 -1.38 1.35
C ARG A 38 -7.85 -0.93 2.37
N ALA A 39 -8.14 0.17 3.06
CA ALA A 39 -7.22 0.76 4.03
C ALA A 39 -7.39 0.18 5.45
N ILE A 40 -6.25 -0.08 6.09
CA ILE A 40 -6.09 -0.45 7.49
C ILE A 40 -5.36 0.70 8.17
N ARG A 41 -5.99 1.29 9.19
CA ARG A 41 -5.42 2.39 9.94
C ARG A 41 -4.46 1.90 11.01
N VAL A 42 -3.28 2.51 11.08
CA VAL A 42 -2.32 2.36 12.19
C VAL A 42 -1.91 3.74 12.70
N MET A 43 -1.45 3.84 13.94
CA MET A 43 -1.00 5.16 14.46
C MET A 43 0.24 5.68 13.71
N CYS A 44 1.15 4.79 13.34
CA CYS A 44 2.38 5.13 12.63
C CYS A 44 2.77 4.02 11.66
N THR A 45 3.38 4.36 10.53
CA THR A 45 4.02 3.36 9.65
C THR A 45 5.15 2.59 10.35
N GLY A 46 5.72 3.15 11.43
CA GLY A 46 6.67 2.41 12.29
C GLY A 46 6.09 1.14 12.91
N ARG A 47 4.76 1.02 13.00
CA ARG A 47 4.04 -0.18 13.46
C ARG A 47 4.02 -1.30 12.44
N VAL A 48 4.25 -0.99 11.16
CA VAL A 48 4.22 -1.95 10.06
C VAL A 48 5.36 -2.95 10.26
N ASP A 49 4.96 -4.21 10.38
CA ASP A 49 5.84 -5.36 10.47
C ASP A 49 5.88 -6.08 9.10
N PRO A 50 7.06 -6.53 8.61
CA PRO A 50 7.17 -7.34 7.40
C PRO A 50 6.20 -8.53 7.35
N LEU A 51 5.91 -9.17 8.48
CA LEU A 51 4.98 -10.30 8.54
C LEU A 51 3.55 -9.92 8.14
N PHE A 52 3.13 -8.67 8.32
CA PHE A 52 1.82 -8.21 7.84
C PHE A 52 1.75 -8.26 6.32
N ILE A 53 2.85 -7.92 5.66
CA ILE A 53 2.95 -7.89 4.20
C ILE A 53 2.94 -9.31 3.65
N MET A 54 3.76 -10.18 4.25
CA MET A 54 3.81 -11.59 3.86
C MET A 54 2.45 -12.27 4.06
N LYS A 55 1.78 -12.01 5.18
CA LYS A 55 0.45 -12.55 5.47
C LYS A 55 -0.60 -12.06 4.49
N ALA A 56 -0.60 -10.77 4.14
CA ALA A 56 -1.55 -10.24 3.15
C ALA A 56 -1.37 -10.90 1.77
N PHE A 57 -0.13 -11.09 1.31
CA PHE A 57 0.13 -11.81 0.07
C PHE A 57 -0.23 -13.30 0.15
N GLN A 58 0.00 -13.94 1.29
CA GLN A 58 -0.43 -15.31 1.56
C GLN A 58 -1.97 -15.44 1.52
N ASP A 59 -2.70 -14.43 2.01
CA ASP A 59 -4.16 -14.38 2.03
C ASP A 59 -4.76 -13.89 0.69
N GLY A 60 -3.96 -13.84 -0.36
CA GLY A 60 -4.42 -13.57 -1.73
C GLY A 60 -4.52 -12.09 -2.11
N ALA A 61 -3.78 -11.19 -1.44
CA ALA A 61 -3.60 -9.83 -1.93
C ALA A 61 -2.82 -9.81 -3.26
N ASP A 62 -3.28 -9.01 -4.21
CA ASP A 62 -2.61 -8.78 -5.48
C ASP A 62 -1.56 -7.67 -5.39
N GLY A 63 -1.75 -6.76 -4.44
CA GLY A 63 -0.82 -5.70 -4.12
C GLY A 63 -0.98 -5.14 -2.71
N MET A 64 0.02 -4.40 -2.27
CA MET A 64 0.08 -3.75 -0.98
C MET A 64 0.60 -2.32 -1.09
N LEU A 65 -0.03 -1.43 -0.33
CA LEU A 65 0.40 -0.04 -0.18
C LEU A 65 0.71 0.24 1.29
N ILE A 66 1.86 0.83 1.58
CA ILE A 66 2.18 1.42 2.87
C ILE A 66 2.28 2.93 2.69
N SER A 67 1.48 3.72 3.42
CA SER A 67 1.54 5.18 3.32
C SER A 67 1.75 5.84 4.68
N GLY A 68 2.69 6.77 4.75
CA GLY A 68 2.99 7.51 5.98
C GLY A 68 3.22 9.01 5.77
N CYS A 69 3.59 9.68 6.86
CA CYS A 69 4.06 11.06 6.81
C CYS A 69 5.37 11.18 6.04
N HIS A 70 5.63 12.33 5.43
CA HIS A 70 6.92 12.70 4.86
C HIS A 70 8.06 12.56 5.88
N PHE A 71 9.28 12.36 5.38
CA PHE A 71 10.46 12.36 6.22
C PHE A 71 10.65 13.74 6.85
N GLY A 72 10.92 13.77 8.16
CA GLY A 72 10.91 14.98 8.99
C GLY A 72 9.57 15.23 9.69
N ASP A 73 8.45 14.78 9.13
CA ASP A 73 7.10 15.11 9.61
C ASP A 73 6.43 13.97 10.38
N CYS A 74 7.18 12.94 10.77
CA CYS A 74 6.59 11.84 11.51
C CYS A 74 6.12 12.32 12.88
N HIS A 75 4.83 12.12 13.19
CA HIS A 75 4.27 12.41 14.51
C HIS A 75 5.04 11.73 15.66
N TYR A 76 5.67 10.58 15.37
CA TYR A 76 6.50 9.83 16.33
C TYR A 76 8.00 9.90 15.97
N LEU A 77 8.43 11.01 15.36
CA LEU A 77 9.80 11.38 14.99
C LEU A 77 10.42 10.51 13.88
N GLU A 78 10.59 9.21 14.13
CA GLU A 78 11.43 8.35 13.29
C GLU A 78 10.73 7.09 12.77
N GLY A 79 9.45 6.89 13.09
CA GLY A 79 8.72 5.67 12.74
C GLY A 79 8.70 5.38 11.24
N ASN A 80 8.54 6.41 10.41
CA ASN A 80 8.55 6.29 8.95
C ASN A 80 9.94 5.94 8.38
N TYR A 81 11.04 6.43 8.96
CA TYR A 81 12.40 6.05 8.55
C TYR A 81 12.66 4.57 8.81
N LYS A 82 12.25 4.06 9.98
CA LYS A 82 12.36 2.62 10.31
C LYS A 82 11.53 1.78 9.35
N CYS A 83 10.31 2.22 9.03
CA CYS A 83 9.46 1.56 8.05
C CYS A 83 10.12 1.52 6.66
N ALA A 84 10.67 2.64 6.17
CA ALA A 84 11.30 2.71 4.85
C ALA A 84 12.47 1.73 4.70
N LYS A 85 13.33 1.61 5.72
CA LYS A 85 14.41 0.62 5.75
C LYS A 85 13.87 -0.81 5.66
N ARG A 86 12.81 -1.14 6.41
CA ARG A 86 12.16 -2.47 6.35
C ARG A 86 11.54 -2.72 4.99
N MET A 87 10.83 -1.76 4.41
CA MET A 87 10.18 -1.91 3.10
C MET A 87 11.22 -2.17 2.01
N PHE A 88 12.37 -1.49 2.04
CA PHE A 88 13.47 -1.77 1.13
C PHE A 88 13.92 -3.24 1.18
N LEU A 89 14.10 -3.80 2.39
CA LEU A 89 14.47 -5.20 2.56
C LEU A 89 13.35 -6.16 2.11
N VAL A 90 12.09 -5.84 2.42
CA VAL A 90 10.93 -6.66 2.01
C VAL A 90 10.80 -6.70 0.49
N LYS A 91 11.01 -5.59 -0.23
CA LYS A 91 10.97 -5.59 -1.70
C LYS A 91 12.03 -6.53 -2.31
N ASN A 92 13.23 -6.57 -1.73
CA ASN A 92 14.26 -7.53 -2.15
C ASN A 92 13.86 -8.98 -1.84
N LEU A 93 13.23 -9.24 -0.68
CA LEU A 93 12.72 -10.57 -0.34
C LEU A 93 11.65 -11.03 -1.33
N LEU A 94 10.70 -10.15 -1.69
CA LEU A 94 9.64 -10.46 -2.68
C LEU A 94 10.24 -10.90 -4.01
N LYS A 95 11.23 -10.16 -4.52
CA LYS A 95 11.98 -10.53 -5.74
C LYS A 95 12.60 -11.92 -5.63
N ASN A 96 13.26 -12.23 -4.51
CA ASN A 96 13.93 -13.51 -4.31
C ASN A 96 12.97 -14.71 -4.26
N ILE A 97 11.71 -14.50 -3.85
CA ILE A 97 10.69 -15.55 -3.82
C ILE A 97 9.83 -15.59 -5.10
N GLY A 98 10.22 -14.83 -6.14
CA GLY A 98 9.54 -14.82 -7.44
C GLY A 98 8.27 -13.96 -7.48
N LEU A 99 8.10 -13.04 -6.53
CA LEU A 99 7.06 -12.00 -6.58
C LEU A 99 7.64 -10.69 -7.11
N ASP A 100 6.93 -10.08 -8.06
CA ASP A 100 7.26 -8.73 -8.53
C ASP A 100 7.13 -7.73 -7.37
N ASP A 101 8.22 -7.01 -7.06
CA ASP A 101 8.24 -6.08 -5.94
C ASP A 101 7.44 -4.80 -6.20
N ASN A 102 7.04 -4.51 -7.43
CA ASN A 102 6.11 -3.43 -7.73
C ASN A 102 4.71 -3.69 -7.15
N ARG A 103 4.40 -4.94 -6.74
CA ARG A 103 3.22 -5.26 -5.94
C ARG A 103 3.26 -4.64 -4.54
N LEU A 104 4.43 -4.22 -4.04
CA LEU A 104 4.58 -3.49 -2.77
C LEU A 104 5.01 -2.04 -3.02
N ARG A 105 4.13 -1.09 -2.72
CA ARG A 105 4.39 0.35 -2.82
C ARG A 105 4.52 0.95 -1.43
N MET A 106 5.50 1.84 -1.24
CA MET A 106 5.55 2.74 -0.09
C MET A 106 5.44 4.18 -0.59
N THR A 107 4.54 4.97 0.01
CA THR A 107 4.33 6.37 -0.34
C THR A 107 4.32 7.27 0.90
N PHE A 108 4.46 8.57 0.66
CA PHE A 108 4.43 9.59 1.69
C PHE A 108 3.41 10.65 1.32
N VAL A 109 2.34 10.75 2.12
CA VAL A 109 1.20 11.63 1.87
C VAL A 109 0.89 12.37 3.17
N SER A 110 0.96 13.70 3.14
CA SER A 110 0.62 14.59 4.26
C SER A 110 -0.90 14.66 4.46
N ALA A 111 -1.32 15.22 5.60
CA ALA A 111 -2.73 15.45 5.89
C ALA A 111 -3.42 16.42 4.91
N SER A 112 -2.66 17.33 4.27
CA SER A 112 -3.18 18.32 3.31
C SER A 112 -3.09 17.87 1.85
N GLU A 113 -2.56 16.67 1.59
CA GLU A 113 -2.26 16.16 0.24
C GLU A 113 -3.38 15.26 -0.32
N GLY A 114 -4.65 15.69 -0.22
CA GLY A 114 -5.80 14.90 -0.69
C GLY A 114 -5.78 14.61 -2.21
N ALA A 115 -5.37 15.58 -3.03
CA ALA A 115 -5.20 15.36 -4.47
C ALA A 115 -4.12 14.32 -4.80
N LYS A 116 -3.02 14.35 -4.03
CA LYS A 116 -1.95 13.36 -4.16
C LYS A 116 -2.39 11.97 -3.72
N TRP A 117 -3.23 11.86 -2.69
CA TRP A 117 -3.82 10.59 -2.29
C TRP A 117 -4.57 9.94 -3.46
N GLY A 118 -5.44 10.70 -4.16
CA GLY A 118 -6.14 10.23 -5.36
C GLY A 118 -5.18 9.73 -6.45
N MET A 119 -4.15 10.51 -6.79
CA MET A 119 -3.14 10.11 -7.77
C MET A 119 -2.38 8.83 -7.35
N VAL A 120 -2.07 8.68 -6.06
CA VAL A 120 -1.41 7.47 -5.54
C VAL A 120 -2.32 6.24 -5.65
N MET A 121 -3.62 6.38 -5.37
CA MET A 121 -4.58 5.28 -5.54
C MET A 121 -4.66 4.83 -7.00
N GLU A 122 -4.76 5.77 -7.94
CA GLU A 122 -4.77 5.48 -9.37
C GLU A 122 -3.50 4.77 -9.84
N ASP A 123 -2.32 5.28 -9.46
CA ASP A 123 -1.01 4.69 -9.81
C ASP A 123 -0.87 3.26 -9.28
N VAL A 124 -1.23 3.05 -8.01
CA VAL A 124 -1.15 1.72 -7.37
C VAL A 124 -2.09 0.73 -8.03
N VAL A 125 -3.35 1.12 -8.27
CA VAL A 125 -4.33 0.23 -8.89
C VAL A 125 -3.94 -0.10 -10.33
N LYS A 126 -3.49 0.90 -11.09
CA LYS A 126 -2.99 0.70 -12.45
C LYS A 126 -1.82 -0.29 -12.48
N THR A 127 -0.81 -0.06 -11.63
CA THR A 127 0.39 -0.92 -11.56
C THR A 127 0.02 -2.36 -11.25
N VAL A 128 -0.84 -2.60 -10.24
CA VAL A 128 -1.24 -3.96 -9.86
C VAL A 128 -2.11 -4.61 -10.94
N THR A 129 -2.95 -3.84 -11.63
CA THR A 129 -3.78 -4.33 -12.74
C THR A 129 -2.90 -4.79 -13.91
N GLU A 130 -1.88 -4.03 -14.27
CA GLU A 130 -0.93 -4.39 -15.34
C GLU A 130 -0.12 -5.65 -15.00
N LEU A 131 0.21 -5.86 -13.72
CA LEU A 131 0.87 -7.08 -13.24
C LEU A 131 -0.06 -8.30 -13.17
N GLY A 132 -1.38 -8.08 -13.21
CA GLY A 132 -2.39 -9.14 -13.09
C GLY A 132 -2.45 -9.80 -11.71
N PRO A 133 -3.24 -10.89 -11.57
CA PRO A 133 -3.46 -11.57 -10.29
C PRO A 133 -2.15 -12.11 -9.70
N SER A 134 -2.08 -12.13 -8.37
CA SER A 134 -0.93 -12.65 -7.63
C SER A 134 -0.64 -14.12 -7.99
N PRO A 135 0.63 -14.48 -8.28
CA PRO A 135 1.00 -15.85 -8.60
C PRO A 135 0.86 -16.79 -7.39
N LEU A 136 0.81 -16.25 -6.16
CA LEU A 136 0.67 -17.06 -4.95
C LEU A 136 -0.70 -17.72 -4.80
N LYS A 137 -1.73 -17.20 -5.46
CA LYS A 137 -3.08 -17.79 -5.44
C LYS A 137 -3.10 -19.23 -5.97
N LYS A 138 -2.13 -19.61 -6.81
CA LYS A 138 -1.99 -20.98 -7.31
C LYS A 138 -1.65 -22.00 -6.22
N TYR A 139 -1.19 -21.54 -5.06
CA TYR A 139 -0.75 -22.37 -3.95
C TYR A 139 -1.72 -22.31 -2.75
N GLU A 140 -2.88 -21.67 -2.89
CA GLU A 140 -3.98 -21.83 -1.94
C GLU A 140 -4.42 -23.30 -1.96
N ARG A 141 -4.19 -24.00 -0.85
CA ARG A 141 -4.74 -25.34 -0.58
C ARG A 141 -6.13 -25.21 0.04
#